data_AF-G4YZE2-F1
#
_entry.id   AF-G4YZE2-F1
#
_cell.length_a   1.000
_cell.length_b   1.000
_cell.length_c   1.000
_cell.angle_alpha   90.00
_cell.angle_beta   90.00
_cell.angle_gamma   90.00
#
_symmetry.space_group_name_H-M   'P 1'
#
loop_
_entity.id
_entity.type
_entity.pdbx_description
1 polymer ?
#
loop_
_entity_poly.entity_id
_entity_poly.type
_entity_poly.pdbx_seq_one_letter_code
_entity_poly.pdbx_strand_id
1 'polypeptide(L)'
;MNFGGMMGGGAPAPQQPSQQSQLMMAKVEMASYADLFERMSRVCFQKCKFKYNDGQLNVGEMSCIDRCAGKYMQAYSSLGVKMAQVEKEIMDQAAAGAGVQQ
;
A
#
# COMPACT_ATOMS: atom_id res chain seq x y z
N MET A 1 -22.58 -47.04 -33.34
CA MET A 1 -22.22 -46.27 -32.13
C MET A 1 -20.82 -46.74 -31.73
N ASN A 2 -19.76 -45.95 -31.80
CA ASN A 2 -19.46 -44.91 -30.83
C ASN A 2 -18.60 -43.81 -31.48
N PHE A 3 -18.88 -42.58 -31.09
CA PHE A 3 -18.62 -41.35 -31.82
C PHE A 3 -17.36 -40.68 -31.23
N GLY A 4 -16.47 -40.21 -32.10
CA GLY A 4 -15.64 -39.03 -31.82
C GLY A 4 -14.32 -39.25 -31.09
N GLY A 5 -13.26 -39.51 -31.87
CA GLY A 5 -12.01 -38.79 -31.63
C GLY A 5 -12.13 -37.33 -32.07
N MET A 6 -11.16 -36.52 -31.63
CA MET A 6 -10.83 -35.12 -32.02
C MET A 6 -11.19 -34.01 -31.02
N MET A 7 -10.20 -33.12 -30.81
CA MET A 7 -10.16 -31.85 -30.06
C MET A 7 -10.03 -32.02 -28.53
N GLY A 8 -8.86 -31.91 -27.89
CA GLY A 8 -7.67 -31.14 -28.27
C GLY A 8 -7.92 -29.65 -28.01
N GLY A 9 -7.95 -29.24 -26.74
CA GLY A 9 -8.23 -27.86 -26.35
C GLY A 9 -8.20 -27.66 -24.84
N GLY A 10 -7.12 -28.07 -24.18
CA GLY A 10 -6.87 -27.73 -22.79
C GLY A 10 -6.61 -26.22 -22.69
N ALA A 11 -7.65 -25.46 -22.35
CA ALA A 11 -7.47 -24.09 -21.89
C ALA A 11 -6.51 -24.11 -20.68
N PRO A 12 -5.56 -23.16 -20.56
CA PRO A 12 -4.75 -23.06 -19.35
C PRO A 12 -5.71 -22.76 -18.19
N ALA A 13 -5.83 -23.72 -17.27
CA ALA A 13 -6.50 -23.46 -16.01
C ALA A 13 -5.79 -22.27 -15.33
N PRO A 14 -6.53 -21.31 -14.74
CA PRO A 14 -5.93 -20.19 -14.04
C PRO A 14 -5.00 -20.75 -12.96
N GLN A 15 -3.70 -20.50 -13.12
CA GLN A 15 -2.67 -20.92 -12.16
C GLN A 15 -2.97 -20.20 -10.86
N GLN A 16 -3.55 -20.91 -9.90
CA GLN A 16 -3.79 -20.37 -8.57
C GLN A 16 -2.44 -19.97 -7.97
N PRO A 17 -2.31 -18.77 -7.38
CA PRO A 17 -1.09 -18.36 -6.70
C PRO A 17 -0.75 -19.44 -5.66
N SER A 18 0.48 -19.96 -5.71
CA SER A 18 0.93 -21.00 -4.80
C SER A 18 0.74 -20.54 -3.35
N GLN A 19 0.48 -21.48 -2.42
CA GLN A 19 0.37 -21.15 -0.99
C GLN A 19 1.55 -20.29 -0.48
N GLN A 20 2.72 -20.47 -1.09
CA GLN A 20 3.94 -19.73 -0.79
C GLN A 20 3.89 -18.27 -1.25
N SER A 21 3.31 -17.98 -2.41
CA SER A 21 3.14 -16.60 -2.88
C SER A 21 2.09 -15.85 -2.07
N GLN A 22 1.00 -16.51 -1.66
CA GLN A 22 0.00 -15.92 -0.78
C GLN A 22 0.59 -15.55 0.60
N LEU A 23 1.40 -16.43 1.18
CA LEU A 23 2.10 -16.12 2.44
C LEU A 23 3.13 -15.00 2.29
N MET A 24 3.80 -14.90 1.14
CA MET A 24 4.73 -13.81 0.86
C MET A 24 3.99 -12.47 0.79
N MET A 25 2.88 -12.41 0.06
CA MET A 25 2.04 -11.21 -0.03
C MET A 25 1.52 -10.77 1.34
N ALA A 26 1.01 -11.70 2.15
CA ALA A 26 0.56 -11.40 3.50
C ALA A 26 1.67 -10.83 4.40
N LYS A 27 2.91 -11.33 4.26
CA LYS A 27 4.07 -10.77 4.99
C LYS A 27 4.39 -9.34 4.56
N VAL A 28 4.30 -9.05 3.26
CA VAL A 28 4.54 -7.70 2.73
C VAL A 28 3.48 -6.73 3.23
N GLU A 29 2.21 -7.15 3.24
CA GLU A 29 1.12 -6.35 3.79
C GLU A 29 1.31 -6.06 5.29
N MET A 30 1.71 -7.05 6.08
CA MET A 30 1.99 -6.82 7.50
C MET A 30 3.18 -5.88 7.72
N ALA A 31 4.23 -6.01 6.92
CA ALA A 31 5.40 -5.13 6.98
C ALA A 31 5.04 -3.68 6.60
N SER A 32 4.15 -3.48 5.62
CA SER A 32 3.71 -2.14 5.23
C SER A 32 2.85 -1.48 6.31
N TYR A 33 1.96 -2.23 6.97
CA TYR A 33 1.20 -1.71 8.11
C TYR A 33 2.10 -1.33 9.29
N ALA A 34 3.15 -2.11 9.55
CA ALA A 34 4.12 -1.78 10.58
C ALA A 34 4.88 -0.49 10.28
N ASP A 35 5.35 -0.28 9.04
CA ASP A 35 6.00 0.96 8.61
C ASP A 35 5.06 2.17 8.70
N LEU A 36 3.79 1.99 8.30
CA LEU A 36 2.76 3.02 8.42
C LEU A 36 2.59 3.48 9.87
N PHE A 37 2.43 2.53 10.79
CA PHE A 37 2.24 2.82 12.21
C PHE A 37 3.47 3.51 12.83
N GLU A 38 4.68 3.02 12.51
CA GLU A 38 5.93 3.58 13.03
C GLU A 38 6.17 5.01 12.54
N ARG A 39 5.86 5.32 11.28
CA ARG A 39 6.00 6.69 10.75
C ARG A 39 4.95 7.61 11.34
N MET A 40 3.69 7.15 11.44
CA MET A 40 2.61 7.92 12.04
C MET A 40 2.92 8.27 13.49
N SER A 41 3.37 7.28 14.28
CA SER A 41 3.71 7.47 15.69
C SER A 41 4.81 8.53 15.86
N ARG A 42 5.89 8.45 15.08
CA ARG A 42 6.98 9.44 15.07
C ARG A 42 6.53 10.83 14.70
N VAL A 43 5.72 10.96 13.64
CA VAL A 43 5.20 12.26 13.20
C VAL A 43 4.32 12.89 14.28
N CYS A 44 3.40 12.11 14.84
CA CYS A 44 2.52 12.63 15.89
C CYS A 44 3.29 12.95 17.17
N PHE A 45 4.31 12.17 17.51
CA PHE A 45 5.21 12.47 18.63
C PHE A 45 5.96 13.81 18.45
N GLN A 46 6.41 14.12 17.23
CA GLN A 46 7.09 15.38 16.94
C GLN A 46 6.14 16.58 16.84
N LYS A 47 4.93 16.38 16.33
CA LYS A 47 3.92 17.43 16.10
C LYS A 47 3.21 17.82 17.39
N CYS A 48 2.80 16.84 18.18
CA CYS A 48 2.21 17.07 19.48
C CYS A 48 3.35 17.36 20.45
N LYS A 49 3.47 18.63 20.89
CA LYS A 49 4.55 19.06 21.79
C LYS A 49 4.30 18.55 23.21
N PHE A 50 4.70 17.30 23.48
CA PHE A 50 4.56 16.70 24.80
C PHE A 50 5.36 17.45 25.85
N LYS A 51 4.74 17.67 27.01
CA LYS A 51 5.44 18.18 28.21
C LYS A 51 5.57 17.02 29.18
N TYR A 52 6.79 16.55 29.41
CA TYR A 52 7.09 15.40 30.27
C TYR A 52 7.06 15.75 31.76
N ASN A 53 5.97 16.36 32.21
CA ASN A 53 5.77 16.69 33.62
C ASN A 53 5.15 15.51 34.38
N ASP A 54 4.39 14.66 33.68
CA ASP A 54 3.64 13.53 34.22
C ASP A 54 3.83 12.27 33.36
N GLY A 55 3.61 11.09 33.94
CA GLY A 55 3.68 9.81 33.22
C GLY A 55 2.44 9.48 32.39
N GLN A 56 1.41 10.33 32.42
CA GLN A 56 0.17 10.17 31.67
C GLN A 56 -0.04 11.35 30.73
N LEU A 57 -0.73 11.09 29.62
CA LEU A 57 -1.09 12.12 28.66
C LEU A 57 -2.18 13.02 29.23
N ASN A 58 -1.98 14.33 29.15
CA ASN A 58 -3.04 15.28 29.48
C ASN A 58 -4.12 15.31 28.38
N VAL A 59 -5.28 15.90 28.67
CA VAL A 59 -6.42 15.98 27.73
C VAL A 59 -6.04 16.67 26.41
N GLY A 60 -5.16 17.67 26.45
CA GLY A 60 -4.67 18.38 25.27
C GLY A 60 -3.74 17.52 24.40
N GLU A 61 -2.87 16.73 25.01
CA GLU A 61 -1.98 15.79 24.35
C GLU A 61 -2.75 14.63 23.71
N MET A 62 -3.73 14.05 24.44
CA MET A 62 -4.64 13.03 23.89
C MET A 62 -5.43 13.57 22.69
N SER A 63 -6.01 14.77 22.83
CA SER A 63 -6.75 15.41 21.74
C SER A 63 -5.86 15.76 20.54
N CYS A 64 -4.58 16.08 20.77
CA CYS A 64 -3.62 16.33 19.71
C CYS A 64 -3.30 15.04 18.94
N ILE A 65 -3.04 13.94 19.65
CA ILE A 65 -2.74 12.64 19.03
C ILE A 65 -3.87 12.17 18.12
N ASP A 66 -5.12 12.24 18.59
CA ASP A 66 -6.30 11.85 17.81
C ASP A 66 -6.40 12.66 16.49
N ARG A 67 -6.33 14.00 16.60
CA ARG A 67 -6.34 14.90 15.43
C ARG A 67 -5.16 14.67 14.51
N CYS A 68 -3.99 14.35 15.06
CA CYS A 68 -2.79 14.07 14.27
C CYS A 68 -2.95 12.78 13.46
N ALA A 69 -3.36 11.68 14.10
CA ALA A 69 -3.60 10.41 13.43
C ALA A 69 -4.65 10.55 12.32
N GLY A 70 -5.76 11.25 12.60
CA GLY A 70 -6.79 11.55 11.60
C GLY A 70 -6.24 12.30 10.38
N LYS A 71 -5.47 13.37 10.59
CA LYS A 71 -4.83 14.13 9.50
C LYS A 71 -3.78 13.31 8.75
N TYR A 72 -3.03 12.48 9.45
CA TYR A 72 -2.02 11.61 8.85
C TYR A 72 -2.66 10.60 7.90
N MET A 73 -3.77 9.96 8.30
CA MET A 73 -4.50 9.02 7.46
C MET A 73 -5.15 9.70 6.25
N GLN A 74 -5.67 10.92 6.40
CA GLN A 74 -6.15 11.72 5.26
C GLN A 74 -5.04 12.03 4.24
N ALA A 75 -3.85 12.40 4.74
CA ALA A 75 -2.69 12.63 3.89
C ALA A 75 -2.20 11.33 3.22
N TYR A 76 -2.18 10.23 3.95
CA TYR A 76 -1.80 8.90 3.44
C TYR A 76 -2.74 8.45 2.32
N SER A 77 -4.06 8.58 2.48
CA SER A 77 -5.04 8.26 1.45
C SER A 77 -4.87 9.15 0.21
N SER A 78 -4.69 10.46 0.40
CA SER A 78 -4.45 11.41 -0.69
C SER A 78 -3.16 11.09 -1.46
N LEU A 79 -2.12 10.68 -0.75
CA LEU A 79 -0.86 10.25 -1.34
C LEU A 79 -1.05 8.97 -2.18
N GLY A 80 -1.86 8.02 -1.71
CA GLY A 80 -2.20 6.81 -2.48
C GLY A 80 -2.84 7.13 -3.83
N VAL A 81 -3.77 8.08 -3.87
CA VAL A 81 -4.39 8.55 -5.14
C VAL A 81 -3.35 9.19 -6.06
N LYS A 82 -2.46 10.03 -5.51
CA LYS A 82 -1.39 10.67 -6.29
C LYS A 82 -0.36 9.69 -6.80
N MET A 83 0.02 8.68 -6.02
CA MET A 83 0.97 7.66 -6.47
C MET A 83 0.43 6.87 -7.67
N ALA A 84 -0.86 6.50 -7.64
CA ALA A 84 -1.50 5.84 -8.79
C ALA A 84 -1.54 6.74 -10.04
N GLN A 85 -1.74 8.05 -9.87
CA GLN A 85 -1.69 9.01 -10.97
C GLN A 85 -0.27 9.13 -11.55
N VAL A 86 0.73 9.29 -10.69
CA VAL A 86 2.14 9.39 -11.08
C VAL A 86 2.63 8.11 -11.76
N GLU A 87 2.20 6.93 -11.29
CA GLU A 87 2.54 5.66 -11.92
C GLU A 87 2.05 5.59 -13.37
N LYS A 88 0.81 6.05 -13.62
CA LYS A 88 0.28 6.17 -14.98
C LYS A 88 1.10 7.14 -15.84
N GLU A 89 1.42 8.33 -15.30
CA GLU A 89 2.24 9.32 -16.00
C GLU A 89 3.64 8.79 -16.35
N ILE A 90 4.27 8.02 -15.45
CA ILE A 90 5.57 7.39 -15.70
C ILE A 90 5.46 6.33 -16.80
N MET A 91 4.39 5.53 -16.83
CA MET A 91 4.17 4.55 -17.91
C MET A 91 3.98 5.22 -19.27
N ASP A 92 3.20 6.31 -19.32
CA ASP A 92 2.98 7.09 -20.54
C ASP A 92 4.30 7.75 -21.03
N GLN A 93 5.14 8.22 -20.12
CA GLN A 93 6.47 8.75 -20.43
C GLN A 93 7.46 7.68 -20.89
N ALA A 94 7.42 6.49 -20.28
CA ALA A 94 8.26 5.36 -20.70
C ALA A 94 7.91 4.88 -22.12
N ALA A 95 6.62 4.91 -22.50
CA ALA A 95 6.18 4.62 -23.86
C ALA A 95 6.64 5.69 -24.87
N ALA A 96 6.68 6.96 -24.47
CA ALA A 96 7.20 8.05 -25.30
C ALA A 96 8.73 8.03 -25.46
N GLY A 97 9.48 7.57 -24.45
CA GLY A 97 10.95 7.45 -24.49
C GLY A 97 11.47 6.27 -25.31
N ALA A 98 10.67 5.23 -25.50
CA ALA A 98 11.01 4.07 -26.34
C ALA A 98 10.99 4.37 -27.86
N GLY A 99 10.51 5.55 -28.27
CA GLY A 99 10.46 5.99 -29.68
C GLY A 99 11.68 6.79 -30.19
N VAL A 100 12.71 7.02 -29.36
CA VAL A 100 13.91 7.82 -29.71
C VAL A 100 15.13 6.94 -30.04
N GLN A 101 14.95 5.63 -30.23
CA GLN A 101 15.97 4.74 -30.77
C GLN A 101 15.52 4.14 -32.11
N GLN A 102 15.52 4.98 -33.15
CA GLN A 102 15.66 4.55 -34.55
C GLN A 102 16.69 5.43 -35.24
#